data_AF-A0A3C1RYW4-F1
#
_entry.id   AF-A0A3C1RYW4-F1
#
_cell.length_a   1.000
_cell.length_b   1.000
_cell.length_c   1.000
_cell.angle_alpha   90.00
_cell.angle_beta   90.00
_cell.angle_gamma   90.00
#
_symmetry.space_group_name_H-M   'P 1'
#
loop_
_entity.id
_entity.type
_entity.pdbx_description
1 polymer ?
#
loop_
_entity_poly.entity_id
_entity_poly.type
_entity_poly.pdbx_seq_one_letter_code
_entity_poly.pdbx_strand_id
1 'polypeptide(L)' 'MIQVNTSDEKSKFGISPELAINLIREIALFDRIHIKGLMTIGLFSSNDEEVRKC' A
#
# COMPACT_ATOMS: atom_id res chain seq x y z
N MET A 1 4.11 -8.81 -3.65
CA MET A 1 3.24 -7.63 -3.87
C MET A 1 3.55 -6.65 -2.76
N ILE A 2 3.46 -5.35 -3.01
CA ILE A 2 3.75 -4.31 -2.00
C ILE A 2 2.43 -3.84 -1.39
N GLN A 3 2.36 -3.86 -0.05
CA GLN A 3 1.19 -3.39 0.67
C GLN A 3 1.26 -1.88 0.90
N VAL A 4 0.31 -1.15 0.34
CA VAL A 4 0.18 0.31 0.50
C VAL A 4 -1.01 0.59 1.40
N ASN A 5 -0.82 1.38 2.46
CA ASN A 5 -1.89 1.81 3.34
C ASN A 5 -2.53 3.08 2.76
N THR A 6 -3.70 2.96 2.13
CA THR A 6 -4.44 4.10 1.58
C THR A 6 -5.52 4.64 2.54
N SER A 7 -5.69 4.01 3.72
CA SER A 7 -6.67 4.42 4.73
C SER A 7 -6.13 5.48 5.71
N ASP A 8 -4.83 5.84 5.63
CA ASP A 8 -4.10 6.71 6.57
C ASP A 8 -4.17 6.30 8.06
N GLU A 9 -4.75 5.14 8.37
CA GLU A 9 -4.84 4.63 9.72
C GLU A 9 -3.46 4.14 10.19
N LYS A 10 -2.89 4.79 11.21
CA LYS A 10 -1.59 4.41 11.80
C LYS A 10 -1.55 2.98 12.36
N SER A 11 -2.71 2.41 12.68
CA SER A 11 -2.85 1.04 13.16
C SER A 11 -2.79 -0.01 12.04
N LYS A 12 -2.84 0.40 10.77
CA LYS A 12 -2.84 -0.52 9.63
C LYS A 12 -1.44 -0.79 9.09
N PHE A 13 -1.24 -2.04 8.70
CA PHE A 13 -0.03 -2.50 8.02
C PHE A 13 0.01 -2.00 6.58
N GLY A 14 1.19 -1.61 6.13
CA GLY A 14 1.43 -1.09 4.78
C GLY A 14 2.21 0.21 4.82
N ILE A 15 2.89 0.50 3.72
CA ILE A 15 3.62 1.76 3.56
C ILE A 15 2.68 2.86 3.08
N SER A 16 2.94 4.10 3.49
CA SER A 16 2.18 5.25 2.98
C SER A 16 2.32 5.37 1.45
N PRO A 17 1.28 5.86 0.73
CA PRO A 17 1.31 5.96 -0.74
C PRO A 17 2.45 6.83 -1.25
N GLU A 18 2.77 7.89 -0.50
CA GLU A 18 3.89 8.80 -0.76
C GLU A 18 5.27 8.13 -0.70
N LEU A 19 5.44 7.12 0.16
CA LEU A 19 6.71 6.39 0.32
C LEU A 19 6.77 5.11 -0.53
N ALA A 20 5.63 4.65 -1.06
CA ALA A 20 5.52 3.41 -1.83
C ALA A 20 6.45 3.41 -3.05
N ILE A 21 6.56 4.53 -3.77
CA ILE A 21 7.42 4.65 -4.96
C ILE A 21 8.90 4.49 -4.59
N ASN A 22 9.34 5.11 -3.49
CA ASN A 22 10.72 5.00 -3.04
C ASN A 22 11.04 3.56 -2.63
N LEU A 23 10.14 2.90 -1.91
CA LEU A 23 10.30 1.49 -1.55
C LEU A 23 10.40 0.58 -2.79
N ILE A 24 9.58 0.82 -3.82
CA ILE A 24 9.65 0.06 -5.08
C ILE A 24 11.02 0.19 -5.73
N ARG A 25 11.57 1.41 -5.77
CA ARG A 25 12.90 1.67 -6.35
C ARG A 25 14.01 0.96 -5.59
N GLU A 26 13.97 1.00 -4.27
CA GLU A 26 14.94 0.29 -3.43
C GLU A 26 14.83 -1.24 -3.61
N ILE A 27 13.61 -1.77 -3.62
CA ILE A 27 13.39 -3.22 -3.82
C ILE A 27 13.80 -3.65 -5.24
N ALA A 28 13.66 -2.78 -6.25
CA ALA A 28 14.07 -3.07 -7.62
C ALA A 28 15.59 -3.28 -7.78
N LEU A 29 16.41 -2.88 -6.79
CA LEU A 29 17.84 -3.17 -6.77
C LEU A 29 18.15 -4.64 -6.40
N PHE A 30 17.19 -5.36 -5.83
CA PHE A 30 17.36 -6.76 -5.44
C PHE A 30 16.97 -7.69 -6.60
N ASP A 31 17.97 -8.31 -7.22
CA ASP A 31 17.87 -9.26 -8.32
C ASP A 31 17.00 -10.50 -8.04
N ARG A 32 16.87 -10.88 -6.75
CA ARG A 32 16.04 -12.02 -6.32
C ARG A 32 14.60 -11.68 -5.97
N ILE A 33 14.22 -10.39 -5.96
CA ILE A 33 12.87 -9.95 -5.58
C ILE A 33 12.14 -9.39 -6.80
N HIS A 34 11.00 -9.99 -7.14
CA HIS A 34 10.18 -9.56 -8.26
C HIS A 34 8.86 -8.94 -7.77
N ILE A 35 8.74 -7.62 -7.92
CA ILE A 35 7.51 -6.89 -7.58
C ILE A 35 6.46 -7.17 -8.66
N LYS A 36 5.45 -7.97 -8.32
CA LYS A 36 4.34 -8.33 -9.24
C LYS A 36 3.19 -7.32 -9.27
N GLY A 37 3.18 -6.33 -8.38
CA GLY A 37 2.09 -5.36 -8.26
C GLY A 37 1.92 -4.82 -6.85
N LEU A 38 0.92 -3.97 -6.68
CA LEU A 38 0.52 -3.35 -5.42
C LEU A 38 -0.71 -4.05 -4.84
N MET A 39 -0.85 -4.02 -3.53
CA MET A 39 -2.05 -4.45 -2.80
C MET A 39 -2.34 -3.44 -1.70
N THR A 40 -3.61 -3.32 -1.31
CA THR A 40 -4.01 -2.53 -0.13
C THR A 40 -5.08 -3.30 0.64
N ILE A 41 -5.20 -3.00 1.93
CA ILE A 41 -6.33 -3.45 2.74
C ILE A 41 -7.21 -2.22 2.94
N GLY A 42 -8.39 -2.24 2.31
CA GLY A 42 -9.33 -1.13 2.35
C GLY A 42 -9.80 -0.78 3.76
N LEU A 43 -10.43 0.38 3.89
CA LEU A 43 -11.09 0.80 5.13
C LEU A 43 -12.13 -0.27 5.53
N PHE A 44 -12.01 -0.83 6.74
CA PHE A 44 -13.05 -1.71 7.28
C PHE A 44 -14.15 -0.81 7.87
N SER A 45 -14.90 -0.15 6.98
CA SER A 45 -15.98 0.75 7.33
C SER A 45 -17.26 0.31 6.63
N SER A 46 -18.38 0.41 7.33
CA SER A 46 -19.72 0.16 6.77
C SER A 46 -20.21 1.31 5.89
N ASN A 47 -19.42 2.38 5.77
CA ASN A 47 -19.72 3.52 4.92
C ASN A 47 -18.99 3.41 3.56
N ASP A 48 -19.74 3.01 2.53
CA ASP A 48 -19.29 2.87 1.13
C ASP A 48 -18.58 4.13 0.58
N GLU A 49 -18.98 5.33 1.04
CA GLU A 49 -18.37 6.59 0.56
C GLU A 49 -16.93 6.77 1.05
N GLU A 50 -16.58 6.27 2.24
CA GLU A 50 -15.22 6.35 2.74
C GLU A 50 -14.32 5.28 2.12
N VAL A 51 -14.89 4.10 1.83
CA VAL A 51 -14.19 3.02 1.12
C VAL A 51 -13.80 3.44 -0.30
N ARG A 52 -14.62 4.27 -0.97
CA ARG A 52 -14.35 4.77 -2.34
C ARG A 52 -13.30 5.86 -2.44
N LYS A 53 -12.98 6.56 -1.33
CA LYS A 53 -11.95 7.61 -1.31
C LYS A 53 -10.53 7.07 -1.14
N CYS A 54 -10.40 5.78 -0.80
CA CYS A 54 -9.13 5.07 -0.63
C CYS A 54 -8.45 4.70 -1.96
#